data_AF-A0A7C7WYG3-F1
#
_entry.id   AF-A0A7C7WYG3-F1
#
_cell.length_a   1.000
_cell.length_b   1.000
_cell.length_c   1.000
_cell.angle_alpha   90.00
_cell.angle_beta   90.00
_cell.angle_gamma   90.00
#
_symmetry.space_group_name_H-M   'P 1'
#
loop_
_entity.id
_entity.type
_entity.pdbx_description
1 polymer ?
#
loop_
_entity_poly.entity_id
_entity_poly.type
_entity_poly.pdbx_seq_one_letter_code
_entity_poly.pdbx_strand_id
1 'polypeptide(L)'
;MTVAVKIVLCGLGNVGVAFMELLADRRSMIIDRYGLDLTLSAAVDIGGAAIEDNGGLDTKALLAHLAMERPVEEYPGYGRPGITGKQAIAQAGAQVLVETTPTNLVDGEPGRTHILAALQQKMEVVSANKGPIVLFYHELHELAQQQGVGIHISAATAAALPTLDVGSVCLAGTQLLEAEGILNGSTNFILTRMQQDGCSYRDALKEAQSLGIAETDPSLDVEGRDTANKIVLIANRLFGMT
;
A
#
# COMPACT_ATOMS: atom_id res chain seq x y z
N MET A 1 0.40 -21.47 -19.10
CA MET A 1 0.78 -22.21 -17.87
C MET A 1 0.45 -21.28 -16.72
N THR A 2 -0.30 -21.75 -15.73
CA THR A 2 -0.68 -20.95 -14.57
C THR A 2 0.34 -21.12 -13.46
N VAL A 3 0.86 -20.02 -12.92
CA VAL A 3 1.81 -20.00 -11.81
C VAL A 3 1.05 -19.59 -10.55
N ALA A 4 1.09 -20.44 -9.52
CA ALA A 4 0.54 -20.11 -8.22
C ALA A 4 1.49 -19.18 -7.46
N VAL A 5 0.96 -18.08 -6.91
CA VAL A 5 1.72 -17.09 -6.15
C VAL A 5 1.00 -16.84 -4.82
N LYS A 6 1.68 -17.17 -3.72
CA LYS A 6 1.20 -16.95 -2.36
C LYS A 6 1.56 -15.54 -1.90
N ILE A 7 0.60 -14.87 -1.27
CA ILE A 7 0.73 -13.51 -0.79
C ILE A 7 0.43 -13.41 0.71
N VAL A 8 1.13 -12.50 1.40
CA VAL A 8 0.79 -12.04 2.75
C VAL A 8 0.27 -10.63 2.65
N LEU A 9 -0.88 -10.35 3.27
CA LEU A 9 -1.44 -9.01 3.40
C LEU A 9 -1.25 -8.50 4.83
N CYS A 10 -0.56 -7.38 5.00
CA CYS A 10 -0.45 -6.69 6.27
C CYS A 10 -1.24 -5.38 6.26
N GLY A 11 -2.22 -5.26 7.16
CA GLY A 11 -3.11 -4.10 7.29
C GLY A 11 -4.45 -4.34 6.61
N LEU A 12 -5.51 -4.49 7.42
CA LEU A 12 -6.87 -4.81 6.97
C LEU A 12 -7.84 -3.62 7.05
N GLY A 13 -7.32 -2.40 6.92
CA GLY A 13 -8.14 -1.21 6.72
C GLY A 13 -8.72 -1.13 5.30
N ASN A 14 -9.25 0.04 4.93
CA ASN A 14 -9.94 0.27 3.64
C ASN A 14 -9.17 -0.24 2.42
N VAL A 15 -7.85 0.01 2.35
CA VAL A 15 -7.01 -0.41 1.22
C VAL A 15 -6.85 -1.93 1.18
N GLY A 16 -6.58 -2.56 2.34
CA GLY A 16 -6.40 -4.02 2.43
C GLY A 16 -7.68 -4.77 2.11
N VAL A 17 -8.84 -4.30 2.61
CA VAL A 17 -10.16 -4.87 2.30
C VAL A 17 -10.47 -4.74 0.81
N ALA A 18 -10.32 -3.55 0.23
CA ALA A 18 -10.55 -3.33 -1.20
C ALA A 18 -9.62 -4.19 -2.08
N PHE A 19 -8.36 -4.38 -1.64
CA PHE A 19 -7.44 -5.29 -2.32
C PHE A 19 -7.93 -6.74 -2.27
N MET A 20 -8.42 -7.22 -1.12
CA MET A 20 -8.99 -8.57 -1.00
C MET A 20 -10.26 -8.76 -1.84
N GLU A 21 -11.13 -7.76 -1.91
CA GLU A 21 -12.31 -7.77 -2.79
C GLU A 21 -11.88 -7.91 -4.25
N LEU A 22 -10.93 -7.09 -4.70
CA LEU A 22 -10.38 -7.18 -6.06
C LEU A 22 -9.71 -8.53 -6.32
N LEU A 23 -8.96 -9.07 -5.36
CA LEU A 23 -8.34 -10.38 -5.46
C LEU A 23 -9.38 -11.48 -5.69
N ALA A 24 -10.49 -11.45 -4.94
CA ALA A 24 -11.58 -12.41 -5.07
C ALA A 24 -12.37 -12.26 -6.38
N ASP A 25 -12.65 -11.02 -6.79
CA ASP A 25 -13.50 -10.73 -7.95
C ASP A 25 -12.75 -10.82 -9.28
N ARG A 26 -11.45 -10.55 -9.28
CA ARG A 26 -10.62 -10.49 -10.50
C ARG A 26 -9.80 -11.74 -10.74
N ARG A 27 -9.87 -12.77 -9.88
CA ARG A 27 -9.07 -13.99 -9.99
C ARG A 27 -9.05 -14.61 -11.39
N SER A 28 -10.22 -14.82 -11.99
CA SER A 28 -10.32 -15.43 -13.33
C SER A 28 -9.63 -14.57 -14.39
N MET A 29 -9.83 -13.24 -14.34
CA MET A 29 -9.18 -12.31 -15.26
C MET A 29 -7.66 -12.32 -15.09
N ILE A 30 -7.16 -12.39 -13.85
CA ILE A 30 -5.72 -12.41 -13.57
C ILE A 30 -5.08 -13.71 -14.10
N ILE A 31 -5.74 -14.84 -13.90
CA ILE A 31 -5.30 -16.14 -14.44
C ILE A 31 -5.30 -16.11 -15.97
N ASP A 32 -6.39 -15.67 -16.58
CA ASP A 32 -6.55 -15.69 -18.05
C ASP A 32 -5.57 -14.74 -18.75
N ARG A 33 -5.36 -13.55 -18.17
CA ARG A 33 -4.54 -12.50 -18.79
C ARG A 33 -3.05 -12.62 -18.47
N TYR A 34 -2.71 -12.99 -17.24
CA TYR A 34 -1.32 -12.97 -16.76
C TYR A 34 -0.77 -14.37 -16.44
N GLY A 35 -1.61 -15.40 -16.45
CA GLY A 35 -1.20 -16.75 -16.07
C GLY A 35 -0.83 -16.85 -14.59
N LEU A 36 -1.35 -15.97 -13.74
CA LEU A 36 -1.06 -15.94 -12.30
C LEU A 36 -2.29 -16.33 -11.50
N ASP A 37 -2.14 -17.26 -10.57
CA ASP A 37 -3.16 -17.59 -9.57
C ASP A 37 -2.68 -17.08 -8.21
N LEU A 38 -3.24 -15.95 -7.79
CA LEU A 38 -2.85 -15.26 -6.56
C LEU A 38 -3.66 -15.80 -5.39
N THR A 39 -2.97 -16.25 -4.34
CA THR A 39 -3.56 -16.94 -3.20
C THR A 39 -3.13 -16.27 -1.90
N LEU A 40 -4.08 -15.86 -1.07
CA LEU A 40 -3.83 -15.22 0.22
C LEU A 40 -3.41 -16.27 1.27
N SER A 41 -2.14 -16.32 1.65
CA SER A 41 -1.63 -17.25 2.67
C SER A 41 -1.68 -16.69 4.09
N ALA A 42 -1.61 -15.37 4.25
CA ALA A 42 -1.87 -14.75 5.54
C ALA A 42 -2.49 -13.36 5.41
N ALA A 43 -3.31 -13.01 6.39
CA ALA A 43 -3.89 -11.69 6.59
C ALA A 43 -3.56 -11.25 8.03
N VAL A 44 -2.94 -10.08 8.17
CA VAL A 44 -2.38 -9.59 9.43
C VAL A 44 -3.00 -8.25 9.81
N ASP A 45 -3.38 -8.11 11.08
CA ASP A 45 -3.79 -6.86 11.71
C ASP A 45 -3.15 -6.69 13.10
N ILE A 46 -3.48 -5.61 13.81
CA ILE A 46 -2.81 -5.23 15.06
C ILE A 46 -2.94 -6.29 16.18
N GLY A 47 -4.02 -7.06 16.19
CA GLY A 47 -4.31 -8.08 17.21
C GLY A 47 -3.78 -9.48 16.89
N GLY A 48 -3.34 -9.72 15.66
CA GLY A 48 -2.79 -11.00 15.23
C GLY A 48 -2.96 -11.25 13.73
N ALA A 49 -3.10 -12.51 13.34
CA ALA A 49 -3.22 -12.89 11.94
C ALA A 49 -4.12 -14.10 11.73
N ALA A 50 -4.59 -14.28 10.51
CA ALA A 50 -5.03 -15.57 9.98
C ALA A 50 -3.93 -16.11 9.07
N ILE A 51 -3.53 -17.36 9.24
CA ILE A 51 -2.43 -17.99 8.48
C ILE A 51 -2.86 -19.37 7.99
N GLU A 52 -2.66 -19.62 6.70
CA GLU A 52 -2.89 -20.91 6.05
C GLU A 52 -1.69 -21.25 5.15
N ASP A 53 -1.13 -22.45 5.35
CA ASP A 53 0.17 -22.82 4.78
C ASP A 53 0.08 -23.41 3.36
N ASN A 54 -1.10 -23.88 2.92
CA ASN A 54 -1.23 -24.74 1.74
C ASN A 54 -2.14 -24.17 0.65
N GLY A 55 -3.46 -24.16 0.85
CA GLY A 55 -4.49 -23.85 -0.13
C GLY A 55 -4.89 -22.38 -0.25
N GLY A 56 -4.38 -21.52 0.62
CA GLY A 56 -4.83 -20.17 0.86
C GLY A 56 -6.04 -20.05 1.78
N LEU A 57 -6.17 -18.89 2.39
CA LEU A 57 -7.38 -18.41 3.03
C LEU A 57 -8.45 -18.19 1.96
N ASP A 58 -9.68 -18.66 2.22
CA ASP A 58 -10.85 -18.27 1.44
C ASP A 58 -11.10 -16.77 1.65
N THR A 59 -10.71 -15.97 0.65
CA THR A 59 -10.79 -14.51 0.71
C THR A 59 -12.23 -14.02 0.86
N LYS A 60 -13.23 -14.71 0.27
CA LYS A 60 -14.64 -14.30 0.38
C LYS A 60 -15.18 -14.58 1.79
N ALA A 61 -14.86 -15.73 2.35
CA ALA A 61 -15.23 -16.06 3.72
C ALA A 61 -14.53 -15.15 4.75
N LEU A 62 -13.26 -14.80 4.51
CA LEU A 62 -12.52 -13.85 5.34
C LEU A 62 -13.13 -12.45 5.27
N LEU A 63 -13.47 -11.96 4.07
CA LEU A 63 -14.18 -10.67 3.91
C LEU A 63 -15.50 -10.67 4.67
N ALA A 64 -16.29 -11.75 4.58
CA ALA A 64 -17.54 -11.87 5.33
C ALA A 64 -17.33 -11.89 6.85
N HIS A 65 -16.24 -12.49 7.33
CA HIS A 65 -15.86 -12.47 8.75
C HIS A 65 -15.52 -11.05 9.23
N LEU A 66 -14.70 -10.32 8.47
CA LEU A 66 -14.32 -8.93 8.79
C LEU A 66 -15.52 -7.98 8.73
N ALA A 67 -16.45 -8.20 7.79
CA ALA A 67 -17.69 -7.42 7.69
C ALA A 67 -18.63 -7.59 8.88
N MET A 68 -18.46 -8.66 9.68
CA MET A 68 -19.14 -8.85 10.97
C MET A 68 -18.38 -8.21 12.15
N GLU A 69 -17.42 -7.33 11.87
CA GLU A 69 -16.53 -6.68 12.85
C GLU A 69 -15.76 -7.66 13.73
N ARG A 70 -15.50 -8.87 13.20
CA ARG A 70 -14.73 -9.88 13.91
C ARG A 70 -13.24 -9.74 13.57
N PRO A 71 -12.36 -9.78 14.57
CA PRO A 71 -10.93 -9.59 14.35
C PRO A 71 -10.33 -10.79 13.59
N VAL A 72 -9.29 -10.53 12.80
CA VAL A 72 -8.70 -11.54 11.89
C VAL A 72 -8.09 -12.72 12.65
N GLU A 73 -7.56 -12.47 13.84
CA GLU A 73 -6.99 -13.50 14.70
C GLU A 73 -8.01 -14.48 15.28
N GLU A 74 -9.31 -14.20 15.13
CA GLU A 74 -10.40 -15.11 15.48
C GLU A 74 -10.96 -15.85 14.26
N TYR A 75 -10.34 -15.72 13.08
CA TYR A 75 -10.83 -16.37 11.87
C TYR A 75 -10.86 -17.91 12.03
N PRO A 76 -12.02 -18.58 11.83
CA PRO A 76 -12.18 -19.99 12.16
C PRO A 76 -11.13 -20.91 11.53
N GLY A 77 -10.43 -21.69 12.37
CA GLY A 77 -9.41 -22.66 11.95
C GLY A 77 -8.01 -22.08 11.70
N TYR A 78 -7.92 -20.80 11.31
CA TYR A 78 -6.66 -20.19 10.85
C TYR A 78 -6.19 -19.01 11.70
N GLY A 79 -7.03 -18.49 12.58
CA GLY A 79 -6.72 -17.39 13.49
C GLY A 79 -5.56 -17.70 14.45
N ARG A 80 -4.72 -16.70 14.67
CA ARG A 80 -3.51 -16.73 15.52
C ARG A 80 -3.45 -15.44 16.35
N PRO A 81 -4.07 -15.40 17.53
CA PRO A 81 -4.04 -14.22 18.42
C PRO A 81 -2.62 -13.88 18.88
N GLY A 82 -2.28 -12.59 18.86
CA GLY A 82 -1.01 -12.06 19.37
C GLY A 82 0.23 -12.33 18.51
N ILE A 83 0.09 -12.98 17.35
CA ILE A 83 1.22 -13.14 16.44
C ILE A 83 1.52 -11.80 15.76
N THR A 84 2.80 -11.43 15.72
CA THR A 84 3.23 -10.20 15.04
C THR A 84 3.24 -10.38 13.52
N GLY A 85 3.14 -9.29 12.76
CA GLY A 85 3.25 -9.36 11.30
C GLY A 85 4.57 -9.96 10.83
N LYS A 86 5.69 -9.68 11.51
CA LYS A 86 6.98 -10.34 11.23
C LYS A 86 6.90 -11.86 11.35
N GLN A 87 6.26 -12.37 12.40
CA GLN A 87 6.09 -13.81 12.60
C GLN A 87 5.14 -14.40 11.57
N ALA A 88 4.06 -13.70 11.21
CA ALA A 88 3.14 -14.16 10.18
C ALA A 88 3.82 -14.24 8.81
N ILE A 89 4.61 -13.23 8.42
CA ILE A 89 5.42 -13.22 7.19
C ILE A 89 6.39 -14.41 7.17
N ALA A 90 7.00 -14.74 8.32
CA ALA A 90 7.90 -15.89 8.45
C ALA A 90 7.21 -17.26 8.34
N GLN A 91 5.93 -17.34 8.66
CA GLN A 91 5.18 -18.61 8.68
C GLN A 91 4.42 -18.85 7.36
N ALA A 92 4.04 -17.80 6.64
CA ALA A 92 3.12 -17.89 5.51
C ALA A 92 3.67 -18.61 4.26
N GLY A 93 5.00 -18.81 4.15
CA GLY A 93 5.62 -19.44 2.97
C GLY A 93 5.28 -18.72 1.65
N ALA A 94 5.09 -17.40 1.71
CA ALA A 94 4.63 -16.56 0.62
C ALA A 94 5.78 -16.06 -0.25
N GLN A 95 5.45 -15.61 -1.47
CA GLN A 95 6.40 -15.00 -2.40
C GLN A 95 6.26 -13.47 -2.44
N VAL A 96 5.12 -12.93 -2.02
CA VAL A 96 4.82 -11.49 -2.09
C VAL A 96 4.28 -11.00 -0.76
N LEU A 97 4.83 -9.90 -0.26
CA LEU A 97 4.23 -9.08 0.78
C LEU A 97 3.41 -7.97 0.13
N VAL A 98 2.15 -7.85 0.54
CA VAL A 98 1.29 -6.69 0.27
C VAL A 98 1.15 -5.92 1.58
N GLU A 99 1.71 -4.73 1.63
CA GLU A 99 1.83 -3.93 2.84
C GLU A 99 0.96 -2.67 2.73
N THR A 100 -0.11 -2.65 3.52
CA THR A 100 -1.18 -1.64 3.52
C THR A 100 -1.48 -1.15 4.93
N THR A 101 -0.52 -1.26 5.85
CA THR A 101 -0.68 -0.69 7.20
C THR A 101 -0.67 0.84 7.15
N PRO A 102 -1.22 1.52 8.18
CA PRO A 102 -1.26 2.97 8.21
C PRO A 102 0.12 3.62 8.04
N THR A 103 0.15 4.78 7.39
CA THR A 103 1.39 5.53 7.18
C THR A 103 1.90 6.12 8.50
N ASN A 104 3.14 5.78 8.86
CA ASN A 104 3.85 6.35 9.98
C ASN A 104 5.14 7.03 9.51
N LEU A 105 5.15 8.37 9.54
CA LEU A 105 6.28 9.20 9.10
C LEU A 105 7.25 9.56 10.22
N VAL A 106 7.09 8.97 11.42
CA VAL A 106 8.00 9.16 12.55
C VAL A 106 9.13 8.13 12.48
N ASP A 107 8.78 6.85 12.44
CA ASP A 107 9.74 5.73 12.45
C ASP A 107 9.44 4.65 11.41
N GLY A 108 8.38 4.80 10.62
CA GLY A 108 7.99 3.83 9.60
C GLY A 108 7.35 2.55 10.14
N GLU A 109 7.13 2.42 11.45
CA GLU A 109 6.58 1.19 12.02
C GLU A 109 5.04 1.14 11.94
N PRO A 110 4.43 -0.06 11.80
CA PRO A 110 5.08 -1.38 11.71
C PRO A 110 5.56 -1.77 10.30
N GLY A 111 5.28 -0.94 9.29
CA GLY A 111 5.55 -1.23 7.88
C GLY A 111 7.03 -1.54 7.60
N ARG A 112 7.96 -0.82 8.26
CA ARG A 112 9.40 -1.08 8.12
C ARG A 112 9.77 -2.49 8.57
N THR A 113 9.31 -2.89 9.76
CA THR A 113 9.54 -4.25 10.27
C THR A 113 8.98 -5.31 9.32
N HIS A 114 7.79 -5.09 8.75
CA HIS A 114 7.19 -6.01 7.79
C HIS A 114 8.02 -6.13 6.51
N ILE A 115 8.40 -5.00 5.91
CA ILE A 115 9.18 -4.98 4.66
C ILE A 115 10.54 -5.65 4.86
N LEU A 116 11.26 -5.33 5.93
CA LEU A 116 12.54 -5.97 6.24
C LEU A 116 12.39 -7.49 6.40
N ALA A 117 11.34 -7.95 7.09
CA ALA A 117 11.09 -9.38 7.29
C ALA A 117 10.77 -10.12 5.97
N ALA A 118 10.07 -9.47 5.04
CA ALA A 118 9.76 -10.01 3.73
C ALA A 118 11.01 -10.07 2.83
N LEU A 119 11.80 -8.99 2.78
CA LEU A 119 13.04 -8.95 2.00
C LEU A 119 14.05 -10.00 2.48
N GLN A 120 14.18 -10.21 3.79
CA GLN A 120 15.03 -11.25 4.38
C GLN A 120 14.63 -12.68 3.94
N GLN A 121 13.36 -12.87 3.55
CA GLN A 121 12.85 -14.12 3.01
C GLN A 121 12.80 -14.16 1.48
N LYS A 122 13.40 -13.15 0.81
CA LYS A 122 13.40 -13.01 -0.66
C LYS A 122 11.98 -12.96 -1.23
N MET A 123 11.10 -12.25 -0.53
CA MET A 123 9.77 -11.93 -1.03
C MET A 123 9.80 -10.62 -1.82
N GLU A 124 9.03 -10.56 -2.90
CA GLU A 124 8.68 -9.30 -3.55
C GLU A 124 7.83 -8.46 -2.60
N VAL A 125 8.02 -7.13 -2.62
CA VAL A 125 7.25 -6.21 -1.76
C VAL A 125 6.39 -5.30 -2.62
N VAL A 126 5.09 -5.26 -2.32
CA VAL A 126 4.14 -4.29 -2.86
C VAL A 126 3.61 -3.48 -1.68
N SER A 127 3.84 -2.17 -1.64
CA SER A 127 3.41 -1.33 -0.52
C SER A 127 2.60 -0.11 -0.95
N ALA A 128 1.53 0.16 -0.21
CA ALA A 128 0.80 1.43 -0.24
C ALA A 128 1.22 2.36 0.91
N ASN A 129 2.06 1.90 1.83
CA ASN A 129 2.55 2.67 2.97
C ASN A 129 3.76 3.52 2.57
N LYS A 130 3.62 4.84 2.70
CA LYS A 130 4.70 5.78 2.38
C LYS A 130 5.78 5.80 3.45
N GLY A 131 5.43 5.57 4.71
CA GLY A 131 6.29 5.82 5.88
C GLY A 131 7.66 5.15 5.79
N PRO A 132 7.72 3.81 5.70
CA PRO A 132 8.98 3.08 5.61
C PRO A 132 9.81 3.49 4.39
N ILE A 133 9.14 3.68 3.25
CA ILE A 133 9.81 3.94 1.98
C ILE A 133 10.42 5.34 1.94
N VAL A 134 9.71 6.35 2.47
CA VAL A 134 10.20 7.73 2.55
C VAL A 134 11.38 7.82 3.52
N LEU A 135 11.29 7.17 4.69
CA LEU A 135 12.30 7.29 5.74
C LEU A 135 13.55 6.43 5.50
N PHE A 136 13.39 5.26 4.87
CA PHE A 136 14.44 4.25 4.76
C PHE A 136 14.66 3.78 3.31
N TYR A 137 14.45 4.67 2.33
CA TYR A 137 14.51 4.33 0.90
C TYR A 137 15.76 3.51 0.52
N HIS A 138 16.95 4.02 0.88
CA HIS A 138 18.24 3.39 0.60
C HIS A 138 18.38 2.02 1.24
N GLU A 139 18.21 1.96 2.57
CA GLU A 139 18.35 0.73 3.34
C GLU A 139 17.47 -0.39 2.76
N LEU A 140 16.22 -0.07 2.45
CA LEU A 140 15.26 -1.04 1.93
C LEU A 140 15.61 -1.48 0.50
N HIS A 141 15.97 -0.55 -0.39
CA HIS A 141 16.30 -0.88 -1.79
C HIS A 141 17.65 -1.58 -1.93
N GLU A 142 18.64 -1.24 -1.12
CA GLU A 142 19.92 -1.96 -1.07
C GLU A 142 19.72 -3.40 -0.62
N LEU A 143 18.91 -3.63 0.42
CA LEU A 143 18.58 -4.98 0.87
C LEU A 143 17.80 -5.75 -0.20
N ALA A 144 16.82 -5.12 -0.86
CA ALA A 144 16.07 -5.74 -1.95
C ALA A 144 17.00 -6.17 -3.09
N GLN A 145 17.95 -5.30 -3.48
CA GLN A 145 18.95 -5.61 -4.50
C GLN A 145 19.85 -6.77 -4.08
N GLN A 146 20.33 -6.80 -2.83
CA GLN A 146 21.16 -7.90 -2.30
C GLN A 146 20.42 -9.25 -2.31
N GLN A 147 19.11 -9.23 -2.08
CA GLN A 147 18.28 -10.43 -2.06
C GLN A 147 17.74 -10.82 -3.44
N GLY A 148 17.91 -9.96 -4.44
CA GLY A 148 17.45 -10.18 -5.82
C GLY A 148 15.94 -10.05 -5.99
N VAL A 149 15.31 -9.18 -5.20
CA VAL A 149 13.86 -8.91 -5.22
C VAL A 149 13.58 -7.41 -5.38
N GLY A 150 12.33 -7.05 -5.66
CA GLY A 150 11.87 -5.68 -5.86
C GLY A 150 10.99 -5.13 -4.73
N ILE A 151 10.90 -3.80 -4.72
CA ILE A 151 9.91 -3.04 -3.96
C ILE A 151 9.09 -2.23 -4.96
N HIS A 152 7.77 -2.40 -4.91
CA HIS A 152 6.79 -1.79 -5.79
C HIS A 152 5.84 -0.89 -4.98
N ILE A 153 5.79 0.40 -5.33
CA ILE A 153 5.18 1.45 -4.49
C ILE A 153 4.20 2.35 -5.26
N SER A 154 3.63 1.87 -6.37
CA SER A 154 2.76 2.68 -7.23
C SER A 154 1.61 3.32 -6.43
N ALA A 155 0.93 2.53 -5.59
CA ALA A 155 -0.16 3.00 -4.72
C ALA A 155 0.28 4.06 -3.69
N ALA A 156 1.55 4.04 -3.26
CA ALA A 156 2.08 4.98 -2.28
C ALA A 156 2.34 6.39 -2.87
N THR A 157 2.42 6.53 -4.19
CA THR A 157 2.80 7.81 -4.83
C THR A 157 1.63 8.70 -5.22
N ALA A 158 0.67 8.18 -5.99
CA ALA A 158 -0.45 9.00 -6.48
C ALA A 158 -1.76 8.19 -6.54
N ALA A 159 -1.90 7.23 -5.61
CA ALA A 159 -3.05 6.35 -5.50
C ALA A 159 -3.37 5.63 -6.82
N ALA A 160 -4.42 6.08 -7.53
CA ALA A 160 -4.88 5.47 -8.78
C ALA A 160 -4.11 5.95 -10.03
N LEU A 161 -3.31 7.02 -9.92
CA LEU A 161 -2.51 7.49 -11.05
C LEU A 161 -1.27 6.61 -11.22
N PRO A 162 -0.98 6.10 -12.43
CA PRO A 162 0.16 5.24 -12.70
C PRO A 162 1.48 6.05 -12.81
N THR A 163 1.71 6.99 -11.88
CA THR A 163 2.79 8.00 -11.99
C THR A 163 4.16 7.35 -12.14
N LEU A 164 4.45 6.36 -11.28
CA LEU A 164 5.72 5.65 -11.35
C LEU A 164 5.82 4.72 -12.56
N ASP A 165 4.71 4.09 -12.95
CA ASP A 165 4.68 3.16 -14.09
C ASP A 165 4.86 3.91 -15.41
N VAL A 166 4.31 5.12 -15.54
CA VAL A 166 4.54 5.99 -16.70
C VAL A 166 6.03 6.30 -16.83
N GLY A 167 6.68 6.73 -15.75
CA GLY A 167 8.11 7.05 -15.78
C GLY A 167 9.01 5.82 -15.97
N SER A 168 8.72 4.73 -15.27
CA SER A 168 9.59 3.54 -15.20
C SER A 168 9.38 2.56 -16.35
N VAL A 169 8.15 2.45 -16.88
CA VAL A 169 7.78 1.48 -17.91
C VAL A 169 7.54 2.15 -19.24
N CYS A 170 6.61 3.11 -19.31
CA CYS A 170 6.22 3.73 -20.58
C CYS A 170 7.35 4.60 -21.17
N LEU A 171 8.17 5.21 -20.31
CA LEU A 171 9.23 6.15 -20.68
C LEU A 171 10.65 5.57 -20.49
N ALA A 172 10.80 4.26 -20.31
CA ALA A 172 12.08 3.59 -20.04
C ALA A 172 13.17 3.84 -21.11
N GLY A 173 12.77 4.15 -22.35
CA GLY A 173 13.68 4.48 -23.45
C GLY A 173 13.99 5.97 -23.60
N THR A 174 13.56 6.81 -22.66
CA THR A 174 13.68 8.26 -22.72
C THR A 174 14.45 8.81 -21.53
N GLN A 175 14.96 10.04 -21.66
CA GLN A 175 15.50 10.78 -20.53
C GLN A 175 14.41 11.66 -19.94
N LEU A 176 14.05 11.41 -18.67
CA LEU A 176 13.14 12.27 -17.91
C LEU A 176 13.88 13.56 -17.54
N LEU A 177 13.32 14.71 -17.94
CA LEU A 177 13.87 16.02 -17.64
C LEU A 177 13.17 16.68 -16.44
N GLU A 178 11.86 16.48 -16.33
CA GLU A 178 11.01 17.15 -15.35
C GLU A 178 9.73 16.33 -15.09
N ALA A 179 9.19 16.47 -13.88
CA ALA A 179 7.88 15.92 -13.51
C ALA A 179 7.08 16.99 -12.75
N GLU A 180 5.93 17.36 -13.27
CA GLU A 180 5.01 18.33 -12.67
C GLU A 180 3.63 17.69 -12.45
N GLY A 181 2.96 18.03 -11.35
CA GLY A 181 1.62 17.53 -11.09
C GLY A 181 0.96 18.06 -9.83
N ILE A 182 -0.37 17.96 -9.80
CA ILE A 182 -1.18 18.21 -8.60
C ILE A 182 -1.33 16.89 -7.85
N LEU A 183 -0.61 16.76 -6.74
CA LEU A 183 -0.45 15.48 -6.05
C LEU A 183 -1.33 15.35 -4.78
N ASN A 184 -2.09 16.38 -4.42
CA ASN A 184 -2.92 16.38 -3.21
C ASN A 184 -4.35 16.86 -3.49
N GLY A 185 -5.32 15.98 -3.24
CA GLY A 185 -6.73 16.23 -3.53
C GLY A 185 -7.35 17.30 -2.63
N SER A 186 -7.06 17.28 -1.33
CA SER A 186 -7.60 18.20 -0.33
C SER A 186 -7.25 19.65 -0.66
N THR A 187 -5.97 19.93 -0.86
CA THR A 187 -5.49 21.28 -1.23
C THR A 187 -6.00 21.70 -2.60
N ASN A 188 -6.02 20.80 -3.59
CA ASN A 188 -6.56 21.11 -4.91
C ASN A 188 -8.05 21.49 -4.85
N PHE A 189 -8.84 20.75 -4.07
CA PHE A 189 -10.26 21.06 -3.86
C PHE A 189 -10.41 22.43 -3.21
N ILE A 190 -9.71 22.68 -2.09
CA ILE A 190 -9.78 23.95 -1.36
C ILE A 190 -9.45 25.13 -2.28
N LEU A 191 -8.33 25.06 -3.01
CA LEU A 191 -7.92 26.11 -3.94
C LEU A 191 -8.92 26.30 -5.09
N THR A 192 -9.48 25.21 -5.61
CA THR A 192 -10.52 25.26 -6.66
C THR A 192 -11.77 25.96 -6.16
N ARG A 193 -12.26 25.64 -4.95
CA ARG A 193 -13.43 26.28 -4.33
C ARG A 193 -13.21 27.76 -4.09
N MET A 194 -12.05 28.13 -3.54
CA MET A 194 -11.68 29.53 -3.33
C MET A 194 -11.66 30.31 -4.65
N GLN A 195 -11.12 29.71 -5.71
CA GLN A 195 -11.02 30.37 -7.02
C GLN A 195 -12.36 30.49 -7.75
N GLN A 196 -13.20 29.45 -7.69
CA GLN A 196 -14.48 29.43 -8.43
C GLN A 196 -15.57 30.26 -7.74
N ASP A 197 -15.64 30.20 -6.41
CA ASP A 197 -16.74 30.81 -5.66
C ASP A 197 -16.33 32.09 -4.93
N GLY A 198 -15.03 32.44 -4.95
CA GLY A 198 -14.49 33.57 -4.20
C GLY A 198 -14.63 33.41 -2.68
N CYS A 199 -14.82 32.19 -2.18
CA CYS A 199 -15.01 31.92 -0.77
C CYS A 199 -13.69 31.97 0.02
N SER A 200 -13.79 32.12 1.35
CA SER A 200 -12.60 32.14 2.19
C SER A 200 -11.98 30.75 2.31
N TYR A 201 -10.68 30.67 2.58
CA TYR A 201 -9.99 29.40 2.91
C TYR A 201 -10.72 28.62 4.00
N ARG A 202 -11.20 29.32 5.04
CA ARG A 202 -11.89 28.68 6.17
C ARG A 202 -13.20 28.01 5.74
N ASP A 203 -13.93 28.62 4.82
CA ASP A 203 -15.19 28.08 4.34
C ASP A 203 -14.95 26.89 3.39
N ALA A 204 -13.99 27.03 2.47
CA ALA A 204 -13.57 25.95 1.59
C ALA A 204 -13.03 24.73 2.37
N LEU A 205 -12.23 24.94 3.41
CA LEU A 205 -11.73 23.86 4.26
C LEU A 205 -12.88 23.16 5.02
N LYS A 206 -13.82 23.93 5.58
CA LYS A 206 -14.99 23.34 6.26
C LYS A 206 -15.84 22.51 5.31
N GLU A 207 -16.01 22.97 4.07
CA GLU A 207 -16.71 22.21 3.03
C GLU A 207 -15.94 20.94 2.66
N ALA A 208 -14.62 21.02 2.49
CA ALA A 208 -13.79 19.84 2.25
C ALA A 208 -13.93 18.81 3.39
N GLN A 209 -13.98 19.26 4.64
CA GLN A 209 -14.18 18.39 5.80
C GLN A 209 -15.59 17.78 5.84
N SER A 210 -16.64 18.54 5.53
CA SER A 210 -18.01 18.01 5.52
C SER A 210 -18.25 16.98 4.42
N LEU A 211 -17.53 17.10 3.31
CA LEU A 211 -17.54 16.14 2.20
C LEU A 211 -16.62 14.94 2.42
N GLY A 212 -15.85 14.91 3.52
CA GLY A 212 -14.86 13.87 3.80
C GLY A 212 -13.63 13.90 2.86
N ILE A 213 -13.41 15.02 2.17
CA ILE A 213 -12.24 15.25 1.32
C ILE A 213 -11.00 15.56 2.17
N ALA A 214 -11.18 16.35 3.23
CA ALA A 214 -10.13 16.67 4.20
C ALA A 214 -10.47 16.09 5.57
N GLU A 215 -9.46 15.63 6.31
CA GLU A 215 -9.64 15.13 7.68
C GLU A 215 -9.86 16.26 8.69
N THR A 216 -10.29 15.89 9.90
CA THR A 216 -10.46 16.82 11.03
C THR A 216 -9.17 17.59 11.33
N ASP A 217 -8.04 16.89 11.28
CA ASP A 217 -6.70 17.49 11.27
C ASP A 217 -6.12 17.42 9.84
N PRO A 218 -6.23 18.49 9.04
CA PRO A 218 -5.79 18.49 7.65
C PRO A 218 -4.30 18.83 7.49
N SER A 219 -3.52 18.93 8.58
CA SER A 219 -2.17 19.50 8.57
C SER A 219 -1.23 18.81 7.57
N LEU A 220 -1.33 17.48 7.43
CA LEU A 220 -0.55 16.73 6.44
C LEU A 220 -0.79 17.20 5.00
N ASP A 221 -2.02 17.59 4.68
CA ASP A 221 -2.40 18.07 3.36
C ASP A 221 -2.05 19.55 3.18
N VAL A 222 -2.57 20.42 4.05
CA VAL A 222 -2.54 21.88 3.86
C VAL A 222 -1.16 22.49 4.13
N GLU A 223 -0.31 21.83 4.92
CA GLU A 223 1.10 22.21 5.08
C GLU A 223 1.99 21.62 3.97
N GLY A 224 1.42 20.87 3.02
CA GLY A 224 2.14 20.33 1.87
C GLY A 224 3.01 19.11 2.16
N ARG A 225 2.95 18.54 3.38
CA ARG A 225 3.79 17.42 3.79
C ARG A 225 3.49 16.15 3.01
N ASP A 226 2.21 15.85 2.73
CA ASP A 226 1.83 14.73 1.87
C ASP A 226 2.37 14.88 0.44
N THR A 227 2.26 16.08 -0.13
CA THR A 227 2.83 16.39 -1.46
C THR A 227 4.34 16.21 -1.47
N ALA A 228 5.04 16.72 -0.45
CA ALA A 228 6.49 16.56 -0.31
C ALA A 228 6.90 15.08 -0.27
N ASN A 229 6.19 14.24 0.49
CA ASN A 229 6.45 12.80 0.55
C ASN A 229 6.29 12.14 -0.83
N LYS A 230 5.24 12.49 -1.57
CA LYS A 230 4.99 11.95 -2.92
C LYS A 230 6.09 12.38 -3.90
N ILE A 231 6.53 13.64 -3.82
CA ILE A 231 7.64 14.15 -4.63
C ILE A 231 8.93 13.40 -4.32
N VAL A 232 9.25 13.15 -3.04
CA VAL A 232 10.42 12.36 -2.66
C VAL A 232 10.38 10.98 -3.31
N LEU A 233 9.24 10.27 -3.21
CA LEU A 233 9.10 8.95 -3.83
C LEU A 233 9.26 8.98 -5.36
N ILE A 234 8.68 9.98 -6.02
CA ILE A 234 8.80 10.17 -7.47
C ILE A 234 10.25 10.51 -7.86
N ALA A 235 10.89 11.44 -7.15
CA ALA A 235 12.26 11.86 -7.39
C ALA A 235 13.23 10.68 -7.24
N ASN A 236 13.11 9.93 -6.14
CA ASN A 236 13.98 8.79 -5.87
C ASN A 236 13.80 7.69 -6.92
N ARG A 237 12.55 7.40 -7.31
CA ARG A 237 12.26 6.30 -8.23
C ARG A 237 12.56 6.64 -9.69
N LEU A 238 12.23 7.85 -10.14
CA LEU A 238 12.31 8.22 -11.56
C LEU A 238 13.61 8.93 -11.93
N PHE A 239 14.25 9.61 -10.98
CA PHE A 239 15.44 10.43 -11.23
C PHE A 239 16.67 9.95 -10.47
N GLY A 240 16.55 8.99 -9.55
CA GLY A 240 17.68 8.43 -8.79
C GLY A 240 18.41 9.49 -7.93
N MET A 241 17.66 10.47 -7.41
CA MET A 241 18.23 11.68 -6.80
C MET A 241 18.69 11.53 -5.35
N THR A 242 18.21 10.51 -4.65
CA THR A 242 18.76 10.07 -3.37
C THR A 242 19.34 8.71 -3.60
#